data_AF-F8DZB9-F1
#
_entry.id   AF-F8DZB9-F1
#
_cell.length_a   1.000
_cell.length_b   1.000
_cell.length_c   1.000
_cell.angle_alpha   90.00
_cell.angle_beta   90.00
_cell.angle_gamma   90.00
#
_symmetry.space_group_name_H-M   'P 1'
#
loop_
_entity.id
_entity.type
_entity.pdbx_description
1 polymer ?
#
loop_
_entity_poly.entity_id
_entity_poly.type
_entity_poly.pdbx_seq_one_letter_code
_entity_poly.pdbx_strand_id
1 'polypeptide(L)'
;MMSKQQGNLLQRFLSSIFQRSERLEDGLREMDSQLGLIDSRHRTIHDKDETIKTPTRELARSVLYAPDMDGQADCGEVVWVNIRTRRSGELERRAVVIIGRNRHQLMGLLISPNTAHATEDNWLRIGHGPWNYDADENWVRLDKVLQFPEASIQRRGVSMPERRYERIATQLRRRFGWH
;
A
#
# COMPACT_ATOMS: atom_id res chain seq x y z
N MET A 1 -42.85 16.38 12.63
CA MET A 1 -42.09 16.16 13.89
C MET A 1 -42.14 14.68 14.21
N MET A 2 -41.09 13.94 14.57
CA MET A 2 -39.63 14.14 14.63
C MET A 2 -39.00 12.73 14.64
N SER A 3 -37.74 12.65 14.21
CA SER A 3 -36.98 11.46 13.83
C SER A 3 -36.31 10.71 15.00
N LYS A 4 -36.14 9.40 14.79
CA LYS A 4 -35.10 8.43 15.23
C LYS A 4 -34.15 8.84 16.38
N GLN A 5 -34.03 7.93 17.36
CA GLN A 5 -32.78 7.72 18.10
C GLN A 5 -32.25 6.30 17.82
N GLN A 6 -31.16 6.21 17.06
CA GLN A 6 -30.23 5.09 17.12
C GLN A 6 -28.82 5.65 17.02
N GLY A 7 -28.01 5.40 18.05
CA GLY A 7 -26.57 5.67 18.01
C GLY A 7 -26.00 5.72 19.41
N ASN A 8 -25.18 4.71 19.79
CA ASN A 8 -23.95 4.90 20.57
C ASN A 8 -23.19 3.60 20.94
N LEU A 9 -23.00 2.68 19.98
CA LEU A 9 -22.15 1.49 20.21
C LEU A 9 -20.82 1.57 19.43
N LEU A 10 -20.84 2.10 18.21
CA LEU A 10 -19.64 2.30 17.38
C LEU A 10 -18.69 3.38 17.92
N GLN A 11 -19.22 4.47 18.51
CA GLN A 11 -18.37 5.55 19.04
C GLN A 11 -17.55 5.13 20.26
N ARG A 12 -18.08 4.23 21.11
CA ARG A 12 -17.36 3.69 22.28
C ARG A 12 -16.31 2.64 21.91
N PHE A 13 -16.51 1.93 20.79
CA PHE A 13 -15.54 0.94 20.32
C PHE A 13 -14.32 1.60 19.67
N LEU A 14 -14.53 2.71 18.96
CA LEU A 14 -13.46 3.49 18.32
C LEU A 14 -12.58 4.23 19.34
N SER A 15 -13.15 4.76 20.43
CA SER A 15 -12.37 5.45 21.47
C SER A 15 -11.44 4.51 22.23
N SER A 16 -11.84 3.25 22.42
CA SER A 16 -11.02 2.23 23.08
C SER A 16 -9.79 1.81 22.27
N ILE A 17 -9.89 1.80 20.94
CA ILE A 17 -8.77 1.45 20.05
C ILE A 17 -7.78 2.62 19.97
N PHE A 18 -8.27 3.86 19.95
CA PHE A 18 -7.43 5.07 19.96
C PHE A 18 -6.67 5.26 21.28
N GLN A 19 -7.30 5.03 22.44
CA GLN A 19 -6.63 5.14 23.75
C GLN A 19 -5.54 4.09 23.99
N ARG A 20 -5.58 2.95 23.28
CA ARG A 20 -4.58 1.89 23.43
C ARG A 20 -3.30 2.18 22.65
N SER A 21 -3.38 2.98 21.58
CA SER A 21 -2.20 3.40 20.79
C SER A 21 -1.32 4.35 21.59
N GLU A 22 -1.90 5.36 22.25
CA GLU A 22 -1.15 6.34 23.04
C GLU A 22 -0.42 5.70 24.23
N ARG A 23 -1.09 4.78 24.95
CA ARG A 23 -0.49 4.04 26.08
C ARG A 23 0.65 3.11 25.66
N LEU A 24 0.62 2.60 24.43
CA LEU A 24 1.67 1.74 23.90
C LEU A 24 2.90 2.58 23.49
N GLU A 25 2.68 3.76 22.91
CA GLU A 25 3.74 4.70 22.57
C GLU A 25 4.49 5.23 23.80
N ASP A 26 3.78 5.48 24.90
CA ASP A 26 4.38 5.90 26.16
C ASP A 26 5.21 4.78 26.79
N GLY A 27 4.69 3.55 26.81
CA GLY A 27 5.41 2.38 27.33
C GLY A 27 6.66 2.03 26.51
N LEU A 28 6.61 2.18 25.19
CA LEU A 28 7.76 1.97 24.31
C LEU A 28 8.85 3.03 24.54
N ARG A 29 8.47 4.29 24.77
CA ARG A 29 9.42 5.36 25.09
C ARG A 29 10.13 5.12 26.41
N GLU A 30 9.42 4.61 27.42
CA GLU A 30 10.00 4.29 28.71
C GLU A 30 11.00 3.12 28.61
N MET A 31 10.65 2.07 27.85
CA MET A 31 11.56 0.94 27.58
C MET A 31 12.80 1.35 26.77
N ASP A 32 12.64 2.18 25.74
CA ASP A 32 13.77 2.69 24.94
C ASP A 32 14.73 3.54 25.77
N SER A 33 14.20 4.31 26.73
CA SER A 33 15.01 5.09 27.67
C SER A 33 15.82 4.21 28.63
N GLN A 34 15.24 3.09 29.09
CA GLN A 34 15.88 2.15 29.99
C GLN A 34 16.94 1.29 29.30
N LEU A 35 16.77 1.02 28.00
CA LEU A 35 17.70 0.23 27.19
C LEU A 35 18.83 1.07 26.57
N GLY A 36 18.87 2.38 26.81
CA GLY A 36 19.86 3.28 26.19
C GLY A 36 19.71 3.38 24.66
N LEU A 37 18.57 2.93 24.12
CA LEU A 37 18.22 2.99 22.71
C LEU A 37 17.60 4.34 22.37
N ILE A 38 18.22 5.44 22.82
CA ILE A 38 17.99 6.78 22.24
C ILE A 38 18.64 6.76 20.86
N ASP A 39 18.09 5.93 19.98
CA ASP A 39 18.63 5.65 18.68
C ASP A 39 17.56 6.04 17.68
N SER A 40 17.74 7.28 17.25
CA SER A 40 17.41 7.92 15.98
C SER A 40 17.17 7.01 14.75
N ARG A 41 17.35 5.69 14.81
CA ARG A 41 17.16 4.75 13.70
C ARG A 41 15.68 4.46 13.41
N HIS A 42 14.80 4.37 14.40
CA HIS A 42 13.40 4.00 14.11
C HIS A 42 12.56 5.16 13.56
N ARG A 43 12.83 6.40 14.01
CA ARG A 43 12.08 7.59 13.56
C ARG A 43 12.51 8.07 12.16
N THR A 44 13.73 7.75 11.72
CA THR A 44 14.29 8.25 10.45
C THR A 44 13.87 7.39 9.24
N ILE A 45 13.54 6.10 9.43
CA ILE A 45 13.16 5.21 8.32
C ILE A 45 11.80 5.59 7.72
N HIS A 46 10.86 6.12 8.52
CA HIS A 46 9.50 6.41 8.05
C HIS A 46 9.29 7.78 7.38
N ASP A 47 10.25 8.70 7.47
CA ASP A 47 10.11 10.08 6.98
C ASP A 47 10.79 10.32 5.61
N LYS A 48 11.65 9.40 5.18
CA LYS A 48 12.25 9.44 3.84
C LYS A 48 11.37 8.69 2.85
N ASP A 49 10.92 9.39 1.81
CA ASP A 49 10.37 8.75 0.63
C ASP A 49 11.52 8.08 -0.14
N GLU A 50 11.77 6.80 0.14
CA GLU A 50 12.76 5.99 -0.59
C GLU A 50 12.19 5.40 -1.90
N THR A 51 11.00 5.83 -2.30
CA THR A 51 10.32 5.26 -3.46
C THR A 51 10.87 5.83 -4.75
N ILE A 52 11.38 4.95 -5.60
CA ILE A 52 11.81 5.28 -6.95
C ILE A 52 10.68 4.98 -7.92
N LYS A 53 10.35 5.96 -8.77
CA LYS A 53 9.33 5.86 -9.80
C LYS A 53 9.99 5.58 -11.14
N THR A 54 9.80 4.38 -11.68
CA THR A 54 10.45 3.96 -12.92
C THR A 54 9.43 3.63 -14.00
N PRO A 55 9.65 4.02 -15.26
CA PRO A 55 8.80 3.57 -16.37
C PRO A 55 8.69 2.05 -16.42
N THR A 56 7.46 1.53 -16.55
CA THR A 56 7.19 0.09 -16.42
C THR A 56 7.97 -0.79 -17.41
N ARG A 57 8.30 -0.28 -18.60
CA ARG A 57 9.08 -1.01 -19.62
C ARG A 57 10.52 -1.28 -19.19
N GLU A 58 11.13 -0.37 -18.43
CA GLU A 58 12.53 -0.49 -18.00
C GLU A 58 12.74 -1.60 -16.97
N LEU A 59 11.66 -2.01 -16.30
CA LEU A 59 11.67 -3.07 -15.29
C LEU A 59 11.06 -4.38 -15.80
N ALA A 60 10.81 -4.52 -17.10
CA ALA A 60 10.18 -5.70 -17.68
C ALA A 60 10.90 -7.00 -17.29
N ARG A 61 10.14 -7.95 -16.77
CA ARG A 61 10.58 -9.26 -16.28
C ARG A 61 9.39 -10.23 -16.21
N SER A 62 9.61 -11.40 -15.63
CA SER A 62 8.55 -12.35 -15.34
C SER A 62 7.54 -11.78 -14.34
N VAL A 63 6.24 -11.81 -14.67
CA VAL A 63 5.14 -11.49 -13.76
C VAL A 63 4.33 -12.75 -13.45
N LEU A 64 4.31 -13.13 -12.18
CA LEU A 64 3.72 -14.37 -11.69
C LEU A 64 2.80 -14.06 -10.52
N TYR A 65 1.67 -14.75 -10.44
CA TYR A 65 0.81 -14.70 -9.26
C TYR A 65 1.26 -15.78 -8.28
N ALA A 66 1.73 -15.37 -7.11
CA ALA A 66 2.18 -16.29 -6.06
C ALA A 66 2.13 -15.61 -4.68
N PRO A 67 0.95 -15.12 -4.23
CA PRO A 67 0.84 -14.53 -2.91
C PRO A 67 1.05 -15.61 -1.84
N ASP A 68 1.97 -15.37 -0.92
CA ASP A 68 2.19 -16.21 0.26
C ASP A 68 2.26 -15.33 1.50
N MET A 69 1.33 -15.53 2.44
CA MET A 69 1.22 -14.71 3.64
C MET A 69 2.21 -15.17 4.72
N ASP A 70 3.47 -15.42 4.34
CA ASP A 70 4.55 -15.89 5.21
C ASP A 70 5.21 -14.76 6.03
N GLY A 71 4.85 -13.51 5.72
CA GLY A 71 5.37 -12.30 6.33
C GLY A 71 6.32 -11.49 5.43
N GLN A 72 6.72 -12.04 4.29
CA GLN A 72 7.29 -11.30 3.17
C GLN A 72 6.19 -10.85 2.22
N ALA A 73 6.43 -9.77 1.47
CA ALA A 73 5.47 -9.31 0.48
C ALA A 73 5.75 -9.95 -0.88
N ASP A 74 4.76 -10.70 -1.39
CA ASP A 74 4.89 -11.46 -2.63
C ASP A 74 4.00 -10.95 -3.77
N CYS A 75 4.30 -11.43 -4.98
CA CYS A 75 3.58 -11.04 -6.18
C CYS A 75 2.10 -11.43 -6.08
N GLY A 76 1.22 -10.45 -6.26
CA GLY A 76 -0.22 -10.63 -6.06
C GLY A 76 -0.74 -10.10 -4.74
N GLU A 77 0.14 -9.71 -3.82
CA GLU A 77 -0.27 -9.04 -2.59
C GLU A 77 -0.44 -7.53 -2.77
N VAL A 78 -1.28 -6.94 -1.93
CA VAL A 78 -1.41 -5.50 -1.79
C VAL A 78 -0.84 -5.08 -0.44
N VAL A 79 0.08 -4.13 -0.47
CA VAL A 79 0.74 -3.55 0.70
C VAL A 79 0.48 -2.05 0.78
N TRP A 80 0.72 -1.45 1.95
CA TRP A 80 0.61 -0.02 2.17
C TRP A 80 1.99 0.59 2.40
N VAL A 81 2.28 1.66 1.68
CA VAL A 81 3.55 2.39 1.78
C VAL A 81 3.27 3.89 1.88
N ASN A 82 4.10 4.63 2.59
CA ASN A 82 4.03 6.09 2.63
C ASN A 82 4.81 6.65 1.43
N ILE A 83 4.13 7.26 0.46
CA ILE A 83 4.75 7.79 -0.77
C ILE A 83 4.36 9.24 -1.01
N ARG A 84 5.25 10.03 -1.61
CA ARG A 84 4.89 11.34 -2.17
C ARG A 84 4.36 11.13 -3.57
N THR A 85 3.06 11.32 -3.79
CA THR A 85 2.49 11.12 -5.14
C THR A 85 3.01 12.18 -6.13
N ARG A 86 3.20 13.42 -5.66
CA ARG A 86 3.75 14.57 -6.38
C ARG A 86 5.12 14.95 -5.82
N ARG A 87 5.97 15.61 -6.63
CA ARG A 87 7.38 15.92 -6.29
C ARG A 87 7.55 16.72 -4.99
N SER A 88 6.61 17.60 -4.68
CA SER A 88 6.58 18.43 -3.47
C SER A 88 5.39 18.13 -2.56
N GLY A 89 4.71 16.99 -2.76
CA GLY A 89 3.56 16.60 -1.94
C GLY A 89 3.98 16.00 -0.60
N GLU A 90 3.06 15.95 0.34
CA GLU A 90 3.23 15.24 1.61
C GLU A 90 3.35 13.72 1.38
N LEU A 91 3.90 13.03 2.38
CA LEU A 91 3.89 11.56 2.41
C LEU A 91 2.46 11.10 2.67
N GLU A 92 1.91 10.32 1.74
CA GLU A 92 0.57 9.78 1.85
C GLU A 92 0.64 8.26 1.87
N ARG A 93 -0.10 7.65 2.80
CA ARG A 93 -0.28 6.20 2.81
C ARG A 93 -1.06 5.80 1.56
N ARG A 94 -0.47 4.93 0.73
CA ARG A 94 -1.08 4.44 -0.51
C ARG A 94 -0.98 2.93 -0.59
N ALA A 95 -2.05 2.32 -1.10
CA ALA A 95 -2.08 0.90 -1.42
C ALA A 95 -1.32 0.65 -2.73
N VAL A 96 -0.55 -0.43 -2.77
CA VAL A 96 0.29 -0.83 -3.90
C VAL A 96 0.18 -2.34 -4.09
N VAL A 97 -0.13 -2.79 -5.31
CA VAL A 97 -0.09 -4.22 -5.65
C VAL A 97 1.33 -4.61 -6.06
N ILE A 98 1.87 -5.65 -5.45
CA ILE A 98 3.21 -6.18 -5.72
C ILE A 98 3.19 -7.00 -7.00
N ILE A 99 4.11 -6.70 -7.90
CA ILE A 99 4.26 -7.36 -9.20
C ILE A 99 5.62 -8.02 -9.40
N GLY A 100 6.53 -7.85 -8.44
CA GLY A 100 7.87 -8.39 -8.53
C GLY A 100 8.72 -7.94 -7.36
N ARG A 101 9.92 -8.51 -7.28
CA ARG A 101 10.96 -8.08 -6.36
C ARG A 101 12.33 -8.16 -7.00
N ASN A 102 13.28 -7.43 -6.42
CA ASN A 102 14.69 -7.51 -6.72
C ASN A 102 15.47 -7.39 -5.41
N ARG A 103 15.96 -8.52 -4.88
CA ARG A 103 16.55 -8.61 -3.54
C ARG A 103 15.57 -8.04 -2.49
N HIS A 104 15.97 -7.00 -1.76
CA HIS A 104 15.17 -6.35 -0.71
C HIS A 104 14.31 -5.19 -1.23
N GLN A 105 14.25 -4.98 -2.55
CA GLN A 105 13.40 -3.97 -3.19
C GLN A 105 12.16 -4.65 -3.76
N LEU A 106 11.00 -4.18 -3.33
CA LEU A 106 9.71 -4.57 -3.89
C LEU A 106 9.39 -3.71 -5.11
N MET A 107 8.65 -4.29 -6.04
CA MET A 107 8.12 -3.60 -7.21
C MET A 107 6.61 -3.67 -7.17
N GLY A 108 5.97 -2.53 -7.27
CA GLY A 108 4.52 -2.49 -7.22
C GLY A 108 3.88 -1.38 -8.04
N LEU A 109 2.59 -1.53 -8.26
CA LEU A 109 1.75 -0.59 -8.99
C LEU A 109 0.82 0.14 -8.04
N LEU A 110 0.76 1.46 -8.21
CA LEU A 110 -0.06 2.32 -7.37
C LEU A 110 -1.56 2.04 -7.56
N ILE A 111 -2.29 1.90 -6.45
CA ILE A 111 -3.75 1.87 -6.43
C ILE A 111 -4.30 3.26 -6.09
N SER A 112 -5.35 3.68 -6.80
CA SER A 112 -6.03 4.96 -6.60
C SER A 112 -7.56 4.74 -6.65
N PRO A 113 -8.35 5.34 -5.74
CA PRO A 113 -9.80 5.35 -5.81
C PRO A 113 -10.38 6.50 -6.66
N ASN A 114 -9.52 7.30 -7.30
CA ASN A 114 -9.99 8.46 -8.06
C ASN A 114 -10.68 8.05 -9.37
N THR A 115 -11.97 8.36 -9.47
CA THR A 115 -12.84 8.03 -10.60
C THR A 115 -12.44 8.72 -11.90
N ALA A 116 -11.68 9.82 -11.84
CA ALA A 116 -11.15 10.50 -13.02
C ALA A 116 -10.26 9.59 -13.89
N HIS A 117 -9.66 8.54 -13.31
CA HIS A 117 -8.82 7.59 -14.02
C HIS A 117 -9.58 6.69 -15.00
N ALA A 118 -10.93 6.72 -15.00
CA ALA A 118 -11.74 5.95 -15.94
C ALA A 118 -11.51 6.33 -17.41
N THR A 119 -11.02 7.55 -17.68
CA THR A 119 -10.73 8.06 -19.04
C THR A 119 -9.24 8.10 -19.36
N GLU A 120 -8.37 7.60 -18.47
CA GLU A 120 -6.92 7.61 -18.65
C GLU A 120 -6.38 6.23 -19.07
N ASP A 121 -5.74 6.13 -20.23
CA ASP A 121 -5.29 4.85 -20.81
C ASP A 121 -4.21 4.12 -19.97
N ASN A 122 -3.51 4.85 -19.10
CA ASN A 122 -2.46 4.30 -18.25
C ASN A 122 -3.00 3.75 -16.92
N TRP A 123 -4.32 3.76 -16.72
CA TRP A 123 -4.96 3.20 -15.53
C TRP A 123 -5.89 2.04 -15.89
N LEU A 124 -5.87 1.01 -15.04
CA LEU A 124 -6.73 -0.16 -15.20
C LEU A 124 -7.70 -0.26 -14.03
N ARG A 125 -9.00 -0.28 -14.33
CA ARG A 125 -10.04 -0.49 -13.32
C ARG A 125 -9.94 -1.89 -12.71
N ILE A 126 -9.78 -1.95 -11.38
CA ILE A 126 -9.72 -3.17 -10.57
C ILE A 126 -10.93 -3.36 -9.65
N GLY A 127 -11.78 -2.34 -9.49
CA GLY A 127 -13.03 -2.39 -8.70
C GLY A 127 -12.83 -2.30 -7.18
N HIS A 128 -13.91 -2.52 -6.40
CA HIS A 128 -13.88 -2.55 -4.93
C HIS A 128 -13.08 -3.76 -4.39
N GLY A 129 -12.36 -3.57 -3.29
CA GLY A 129 -11.64 -4.65 -2.61
C GLY A 129 -10.94 -4.21 -1.32
N PRO A 130 -10.26 -5.14 -0.64
CA PRO A 130 -9.68 -4.90 0.70
C PRO A 130 -8.53 -3.87 0.72
N TRP A 131 -8.09 -3.40 -0.44
CA TRP A 131 -7.14 -2.29 -0.59
C TRP A 131 -7.76 -0.92 -0.28
N ASN A 132 -9.09 -0.79 -0.38
CA ASN A 132 -9.83 0.39 0.02
C ASN A 132 -11.33 0.07 0.20
N TYR A 133 -11.78 0.00 1.46
CA TYR A 133 -13.17 -0.32 1.80
C TYR A 133 -14.13 0.85 1.57
N ASP A 134 -13.63 2.08 1.48
CA ASP A 134 -14.47 3.28 1.36
C ASP A 134 -14.79 3.63 -0.10
N ALA A 135 -14.26 2.88 -1.07
CA ALA A 135 -14.40 3.17 -2.50
C ALA A 135 -14.93 1.97 -3.30
N ASP A 136 -16.08 2.18 -3.95
CA ASP A 136 -16.71 1.19 -4.84
C ASP A 136 -15.85 0.81 -6.05
N GLU A 137 -14.97 1.73 -6.47
CA GLU A 137 -14.08 1.52 -7.59
C GLU A 137 -12.66 1.97 -7.28
N ASN A 138 -11.70 1.21 -7.78
CA ASN A 138 -10.28 1.51 -7.69
C ASN A 138 -9.61 1.20 -9.02
N TRP A 139 -8.48 1.86 -9.27
CA TRP A 139 -7.66 1.74 -10.46
C TRP A 139 -6.21 1.46 -10.09
N VAL A 140 -5.53 0.71 -10.94
CA VAL A 140 -4.08 0.45 -10.86
C VAL A 140 -3.36 1.22 -11.97
N ARG A 141 -2.29 1.93 -11.62
CA ARG A 141 -1.45 2.64 -12.59
C ARG A 141 -0.50 1.68 -13.29
N LEU A 142 -0.51 1.65 -14.62
CA LEU A 142 0.26 0.70 -15.42
C LEU A 142 1.54 1.27 -16.02
N ASP A 143 1.64 2.58 -16.26
CA ASP A 143 2.79 3.20 -16.94
C ASP A 143 4.04 3.37 -16.05
N LYS A 144 3.88 3.21 -14.73
CA LYS A 144 4.90 3.51 -13.74
C LYS A 144 4.90 2.49 -12.61
N VAL A 145 6.07 1.90 -12.38
CA VAL A 145 6.34 1.00 -11.25
C VAL A 145 7.00 1.79 -10.14
N LEU A 146 6.54 1.53 -8.92
CA LEU A 146 7.17 1.99 -7.69
C LEU A 146 8.16 0.92 -7.23
N GLN A 147 9.40 1.32 -6.99
CA GLN A 147 10.42 0.51 -6.33
C GLN A 147 10.64 1.07 -4.93
N PHE A 148 10.56 0.24 -3.90
CA PHE A 148 10.74 0.64 -2.51
C PHE A 148 11.30 -0.51 -1.67
N PRO A 149 12.03 -0.23 -0.57
CA PRO A 149 12.51 -1.27 0.32
C PRO A 149 11.35 -2.02 0.97
N GLU A 150 11.49 -3.33 1.15
CA GLU A 150 10.49 -4.11 1.88
C GLU A 150 10.29 -3.60 3.32
N ALA A 151 11.33 -3.04 3.95
CA ALA A 151 11.25 -2.43 5.27
C ALA A 151 10.35 -1.18 5.34
N SER A 152 10.00 -0.56 4.20
CA SER A 152 9.15 0.63 4.17
C SER A 152 7.65 0.31 4.18
N ILE A 153 7.26 -0.96 4.05
CA ILE A 153 5.85 -1.36 4.01
C ILE A 153 5.27 -1.46 5.42
N GLN A 154 3.99 -1.12 5.54
CA GLN A 154 3.22 -1.42 6.73
C GLN A 154 2.61 -2.81 6.58
N ARG A 155 3.00 -3.73 7.45
CA ARG A 155 2.63 -5.15 7.38
C ARG A 155 1.16 -5.37 7.77
N ARG A 156 0.30 -5.18 6.78
CA ARG A 156 -1.12 -5.61 6.72
C ARG A 156 -1.43 -6.03 5.28
N GLY A 157 -0.64 -6.96 4.73
CA GLY A 157 -0.83 -7.42 3.36
C GLY A 157 -2.21 -8.05 3.15
N VAL A 158 -2.81 -7.82 1.98
CA VAL A 158 -4.01 -8.55 1.54
C VAL A 158 -3.78 -9.11 0.15
N SER A 159 -4.16 -10.35 -0.09
CA SER A 159 -4.00 -10.95 -1.42
C SER A 159 -5.03 -10.36 -2.40
N MET A 160 -4.57 -9.92 -3.57
CA MET A 160 -5.45 -9.55 -4.68
C MET A 160 -6.07 -10.81 -5.28
N PRO A 161 -7.37 -10.82 -5.64
CA PRO A 161 -7.95 -11.95 -6.36
C PRO A 161 -7.19 -12.25 -7.65
N GLU A 162 -6.82 -13.51 -7.86
CA GLU A 162 -6.02 -13.99 -9.00
C GLU A 162 -6.52 -13.44 -10.35
N ARG A 163 -7.83 -13.52 -10.62
CA ARG A 163 -8.41 -13.01 -11.88
C ARG A 163 -8.16 -11.52 -12.11
N ARG A 164 -8.07 -10.71 -11.04
CA ARG A 164 -7.79 -9.27 -11.15
C ARG A 164 -6.30 -9.04 -11.38
N TYR A 165 -5.46 -9.81 -10.70
CA TYR A 165 -4.02 -9.79 -10.94
C TYR A 165 -3.67 -10.21 -12.37
N GLU A 166 -4.30 -11.26 -12.90
CA GLU A 166 -4.05 -11.72 -14.27
C GLU A 166 -4.44 -10.69 -15.33
N ARG A 167 -5.47 -9.86 -15.07
CA ARG A 167 -5.80 -8.72 -15.92
C ARG A 167 -4.67 -7.68 -15.93
N ILE A 168 -4.05 -7.42 -14.78
CA ILE A 168 -2.88 -6.54 -14.68
C ILE A 168 -1.71 -7.17 -15.45
N ALA A 169 -1.37 -8.42 -15.15
CA ALA A 169 -0.27 -9.15 -15.80
C ALA A 169 -0.43 -9.17 -17.33
N THR A 170 -1.65 -9.45 -17.82
CA THR A 170 -1.98 -9.40 -19.25
C THR A 170 -1.68 -8.02 -19.86
N GLN A 171 -2.03 -6.93 -19.18
CA GLN A 171 -1.72 -5.58 -19.66
C GLN A 171 -0.21 -5.28 -19.62
N LEU A 172 0.49 -5.73 -18.58
CA LEU A 172 1.95 -5.59 -18.47
C LEU A 172 2.67 -6.31 -19.62
N ARG A 173 2.27 -7.54 -19.93
CA ARG A 173 2.82 -8.32 -21.05
C ARG A 173 2.52 -7.64 -22.39
N ARG A 174 1.25 -7.31 -22.65
CA ARG A 174 0.81 -6.72 -23.92
C ARG A 174 1.42 -5.36 -24.21
N ARG A 175 1.54 -4.49 -23.19
CA ARG A 175 1.88 -3.08 -23.38
C ARG A 175 3.28 -2.72 -22.94
N PHE A 176 3.93 -3.49 -22.09
CA PHE A 176 5.18 -3.07 -21.46
C PHE A 176 6.32 -4.08 -21.57
N GLY A 177 6.13 -5.21 -22.25
CA GLY A 177 7.20 -6.19 -22.54
C GLY A 177 7.54 -7.15 -21.39
N TRP A 178 6.67 -7.23 -20.38
CA TRP A 178 6.78 -8.23 -19.33
C TRP A 178 6.46 -9.63 -19.89
N HIS A 179 6.88 -10.70 -19.21
CA HIS A 179 6.65 -12.09 -19.63
C HIS A 179 5.95 -12.91 -18.54
#